data_AF-A0A7S3NDU5-F1
#
_entry.id   AF-A0A7S3NDU5-F1
#
_cell.length_a   1.000
_cell.length_b   1.000
_cell.length_c   1.000
_cell.angle_alpha   90.00
_cell.angle_beta   90.00
_cell.angle_gamma   90.00
#
_symmetry.space_group_name_H-M   'P 1'
#
loop_
_entity.id
_entity.type
_entity.pdbx_description
1 polymer ?
#
loop_
_entity_poly.entity_id
_entity_poly.type
_entity_poly.pdbx_seq_one_letter_code
_entity_poly.pdbx_strand_id
1 'polypeptide(L)'
;EADFRYALIRLRENAEAIAFYNGAKREEILAKERLNTTVLAQNQIITTQRNLEFITVAYRFLVQILPIAVVAPLYFQNKVELGIVTQSSSAFNHVLNDF
;
A
#
# COMPACT_ATOMS: atom_id res chain seq x y z
N GLU A 1 5.20 -7.55 -10.41
CA GLU A 1 5.10 -7.97 -11.82
C GLU A 1 6.28 -8.81 -12.31
N ALA A 2 7.51 -8.30 -12.31
CA ALA A 2 8.69 -9.00 -12.85
C ALA A 2 9.01 -10.32 -12.10
N ASP A 3 8.95 -10.33 -10.77
CA ASP A 3 9.24 -11.54 -9.97
C ASP A 3 8.21 -12.65 -10.17
N PHE A 4 6.94 -12.28 -10.38
CA PHE A 4 5.85 -13.24 -10.62
C PHE A 4 5.99 -13.85 -12.02
N ARG A 5 6.33 -13.02 -13.02
CA ARG A 5 6.55 -13.47 -14.39
C ARG A 5 7.80 -14.36 -14.50
N TYR A 6 8.87 -14.03 -13.77
CA TYR A 6 10.08 -14.85 -13.68
C TYR A 6 9.80 -16.21 -13.00
N ALA A 7 9.02 -16.20 -11.92
CA ALA A 7 8.60 -17.43 -11.22
C ALA A 7 7.79 -18.38 -12.13
N LEU A 8 6.88 -17.84 -12.95
CA LEU A 8 6.06 -18.62 -13.88
C LEU A 8 6.85 -19.20 -15.07
N ILE A 9 7.83 -18.45 -15.61
CA ILE A 9 8.69 -18.93 -16.70
C ILE A 9 9.55 -20.10 -16.22
N ARG A 10 10.15 -19.96 -15.03
CA ARG A 10 10.99 -21.00 -14.43
C ARG A 10 10.19 -22.25 -14.07
N LEU A 11 8.93 -22.12 -13.68
CA LEU A 11 8.03 -23.25 -13.43
C LEU A 11 7.75 -24.05 -14.71
N ARG A 12 7.65 -23.38 -15.86
CA ARG A 12 7.36 -24.01 -17.15
C ARG A 12 8.54 -24.80 -17.70
N GLU A 13 9.76 -24.31 -17.52
CA GLU A 13 11.00 -25.00 -17.95
C GLU A 13 11.30 -26.27 -17.14
N ASN A 14 10.76 -26.39 -15.92
CA ASN A 14 10.97 -27.57 -15.07
C ASN A 14 9.85 -28.61 -15.16
N ALA A 15 8.80 -28.37 -15.97
CA ALA A 15 7.66 -29.29 -16.11
C ALA A 15 8.02 -30.58 -16.91
N GLU A 16 8.98 -30.51 -17.83
CA GLU A 16 9.43 -31.65 -18.64
C GLU A 16 10.25 -32.66 -17.82
N ALA A 17 11.05 -32.20 -16.86
CA ALA A 17 11.86 -33.07 -16.00
C ALA A 17 11.00 -33.89 -15.01
N ILE A 18 9.81 -33.39 -14.67
CA ILE A 18 8.87 -34.00 -13.70
C ILE A 18 8.10 -35.17 -14.32
N ALA A 19 7.81 -35.10 -15.63
CA ALA A 19 7.10 -36.16 -16.34
C ALA A 19 7.97 -37.42 -16.53
N PHE A 20 9.30 -37.28 -16.51
CA PHE A 20 10.22 -38.36 -16.90
C PHE A 20 10.65 -39.29 -15.73
N TYR A 21 10.52 -38.87 -14.46
CA TYR A 21 11.13 -39.58 -13.32
C TYR A 21 10.17 -40.31 -12.36
N ASN A 22 8.87 -40.38 -12.65
CA ASN A 22 7.86 -41.05 -11.80
C ASN A 22 7.86 -40.58 -10.31
N GLY A 23 8.49 -39.43 -10.03
CA GLY A 23 8.57 -38.74 -8.74
C GLY A 23 7.55 -37.61 -8.61
N ALA A 24 6.53 -37.59 -9.48
CA ALA A 24 5.56 -36.51 -9.64
C ALA A 24 4.94 -36.06 -8.31
N LYS A 25 4.61 -36.99 -7.39
CA LYS A 25 4.07 -36.64 -6.06
C LYS A 25 5.08 -35.90 -5.18
N ARG A 26 6.37 -36.26 -5.23
CA ARG A 26 7.41 -35.64 -4.42
C ARG A 26 7.77 -34.26 -4.97
N GLU A 27 7.82 -34.12 -6.29
CA GLU A 27 8.04 -32.81 -6.91
C GLU A 27 6.84 -31.87 -6.75
N GLU A 28 5.62 -32.40 -6.79
CA GLU A 28 4.39 -31.63 -6.54
C GLU A 28 4.37 -31.04 -5.12
N ILE A 29 4.78 -31.83 -4.12
CA ILE A 29 4.89 -31.36 -2.73
C ILE A 29 5.94 -30.25 -2.63
N LEU A 30 7.13 -30.45 -3.21
CA LEU A 30 8.21 -29.45 -3.17
C LEU A 30 7.85 -28.16 -3.94
N ALA A 31 7.13 -28.29 -5.07
CA ALA A 31 6.63 -27.15 -5.83
C ALA A 31 5.57 -26.37 -5.04
N LYS A 32 4.64 -27.08 -4.36
CA LYS A 32 3.64 -26.46 -3.47
C LYS A 32 4.29 -25.75 -2.28
N GLU A 33 5.30 -26.34 -1.65
CA GLU A 33 6.04 -25.69 -0.56
C GLU A 33 6.76 -24.41 -1.00
N ARG A 34 7.45 -24.45 -2.15
CA ARG A 34 8.12 -23.27 -2.72
C ARG A 34 7.12 -22.17 -3.10
N LEU A 35 5.99 -22.55 -3.70
CA LEU A 35 4.93 -21.62 -4.04
C LEU A 35 4.31 -20.99 -2.78
N ASN A 36 4.03 -21.79 -1.75
CA ASN A 36 3.50 -21.31 -0.48
C ASN A 36 4.48 -20.35 0.22
N THR A 37 5.77 -20.68 0.22
CA THR A 37 6.82 -19.80 0.78
C THR A 37 6.86 -18.45 0.05
N THR A 38 6.74 -18.46 -1.27
CA THR A 38 6.71 -17.23 -2.09
C THR A 38 5.46 -16.41 -1.81
N VAL A 39 4.29 -17.05 -1.73
CA VAL A 39 3.02 -16.41 -1.41
C VAL A 39 3.05 -15.80 -0.01
N LEU A 40 3.61 -16.50 0.98
CA LEU A 40 3.75 -15.98 2.35
C LEU A 40 4.67 -14.76 2.40
N ALA A 41 5.81 -14.79 1.70
CA ALA A 41 6.70 -13.64 1.59
C ALA A 41 6.01 -12.44 0.94
N GLN A 42 5.22 -12.68 -0.12
CA GLN A 42 4.49 -11.63 -0.82
C GLN A 42 3.34 -11.05 0.03
N ASN A 43 2.64 -11.90 0.79
CA ASN A 43 1.62 -11.47 1.75
C ASN A 43 2.18 -10.58 2.86
N GLN A 44 3.41 -10.83 3.33
CA GLN A 44 4.06 -9.97 4.32
C GLN A 44 4.35 -8.57 3.75
N ILE A 45 4.81 -8.50 2.51
CA ILE A 45 5.05 -7.23 1.81
C ILE A 45 3.72 -6.48 1.63
N ILE A 46 2.69 -7.14 1.12
CA ILE A 46 1.36 -6.55 0.91
C ILE A 46 0.78 -6.04 2.23
N THR A 47 0.90 -6.80 3.32
CA THR A 47 0.37 -6.40 4.63
C THR A 47 1.09 -5.16 5.15
N THR A 48 2.41 -5.11 5.03
CA THR A 48 3.22 -3.97 5.46
C THR A 48 2.91 -2.72 4.64
N GLN A 49 2.84 -2.86 3.31
CA GLN A 49 2.47 -1.76 2.40
C GLN A 49 1.07 -1.25 2.69
N ARG A 50 0.09 -2.15 2.88
CA ARG A 50 -1.29 -1.77 3.18
C ARG A 50 -1.38 -0.99 4.49
N ASN A 51 -0.65 -1.40 5.53
CA ASN A 51 -0.62 -0.69 6.80
C ASN A 51 0.01 0.70 6.66
N LEU A 52 1.12 0.79 5.92
CA LEU A 52 1.79 2.07 5.66
C LEU A 52 0.89 3.02 4.86
N GLU A 53 0.24 2.51 3.80
CA GLU A 53 -0.66 3.28 2.95
C GLU A 53 -1.89 3.72 3.74
N PHE A 54 -2.45 2.86 4.60
CA PHE A 54 -3.55 3.21 5.48
C PHE A 54 -3.19 4.40 6.38
N ILE A 55 -2.02 4.38 7.03
CA ILE A 55 -1.55 5.48 7.88
C ILE A 55 -1.29 6.74 7.04
N THR A 56 -0.64 6.60 5.88
CA THR A 56 -0.30 7.72 5.00
C THR A 56 -1.56 8.43 4.50
N VAL A 57 -2.55 7.65 4.04
CA VAL A 57 -3.83 8.17 3.57
C VAL A 57 -4.59 8.83 4.73
N ALA A 58 -4.65 8.18 5.90
CA ALA A 58 -5.31 8.76 7.07
C ALA A 58 -4.67 10.10 7.48
N TYR A 59 -3.34 10.18 7.51
CA TYR A 59 -2.61 11.41 7.80
C TYR A 59 -2.93 12.51 6.78
N ARG A 60 -2.94 12.18 5.48
CA ARG A 60 -3.28 13.13 4.41
C ARG A 60 -4.67 13.72 4.58
N PHE A 61 -5.66 12.90 4.94
CA PHE A 61 -7.02 13.37 5.20
C PHE A 61 -7.12 14.20 6.48
N LEU A 62 -6.47 13.77 7.56
CA LEU A 62 -6.47 14.51 8.84
C LEU A 62 -5.93 15.92 8.67
N VAL A 63 -4.80 16.07 7.99
CA VAL A 63 -4.15 17.36 7.72
C VAL A 63 -5.07 18.34 6.98
N GLN A 64 -5.91 17.86 6.06
CA GLN A 64 -6.84 18.72 5.32
C GLN A 64 -8.04 19.15 6.15
N ILE A 65 -8.51 18.30 7.06
CA ILE A 65 -9.71 18.56 7.88
C ILE A 65 -9.38 19.45 9.08
N LEU A 66 -8.19 19.31 9.66
CA LEU A 66 -7.76 20.02 10.87
C LEU A 66 -7.92 21.56 10.79
N PRO A 67 -7.41 22.26 9.76
CA PRO A 67 -7.55 23.72 9.68
C PRO A 67 -9.02 24.15 9.55
N ILE A 68 -9.83 23.38 8.83
CA ILE A 68 -11.27 23.66 8.70
C ILE A 68 -11.96 23.49 10.05
N ALA A 69 -11.68 22.41 10.78
CA ALA A 69 -12.28 22.15 12.08
C ALA A 69 -11.96 23.24 13.13
N VAL A 70 -10.76 23.82 13.08
CA VAL A 70 -10.33 24.88 14.00
C VAL A 70 -10.85 26.26 13.60
N VAL A 71 -10.86 26.59 12.30
CA VAL A 71 -11.23 27.94 11.82
C VAL A 71 -12.74 28.09 11.59
N ALA A 72 -13.46 27.02 11.25
CA ALA A 72 -14.92 27.06 11.08
C ALA A 72 -15.69 27.67 12.27
N PRO A 73 -15.44 27.30 13.55
CA PRO A 73 -16.15 27.93 14.67
C PRO A 73 -15.83 29.43 14.82
N LEU A 74 -14.63 29.88 14.42
CA LEU A 74 -14.28 31.31 14.42
C LEU A 74 -15.06 32.08 13.35
N TYR A 75 -15.30 31.45 12.19
CA TYR A 75 -16.15 32.00 11.13
C TYR A 75 -17.60 32.16 11.60
N PHE A 76 -18.19 31.12 12.23
CA PHE A 76 -19.55 31.20 12.77
C PHE A 76 -19.70 32.22 13.92
N GLN A 77 -18.59 32.58 14.59
CA GLN A 77 -18.55 33.66 15.57
C GLN A 77 -18.38 35.06 14.96
N ASN A 78 -18.40 35.19 13.62
CA ASN A 78 -18.13 36.43 12.88
C ASN A 78 -16.77 37.10 13.21
N LYS A 79 -15.80 36.32 13.71
CA LYS A 79 -14.46 36.83 14.05
C LYS A 79 -13.52 36.84 12.85
N VAL A 80 -13.81 36.03 11.84
CA VAL A 80 -13.00 35.85 10.63
C VAL A 80 -13.90 35.71 9.40
N GLU A 81 -13.43 36.22 8.27
CA GLU A 81 -14.10 36.08 6.98
C GLU A 81 -13.88 34.68 6.37
N LEU A 82 -14.77 34.27 5.47
CA LEU A 82 -14.66 32.98 4.76
C LEU A 82 -13.32 32.85 4.01
N GLY A 83 -12.76 33.96 3.53
CA GLY A 83 -11.44 34.00 2.88
C GLY A 83 -10.32 33.49 3.79
N ILE A 84 -10.36 33.79 5.09
CA ILE A 84 -9.34 33.35 6.06
C ILE A 84 -9.38 31.82 6.24
N VAL A 85 -10.57 31.21 6.18
CA VAL A 85 -10.72 29.74 6.23
C VAL A 85 -10.00 29.08 5.07
N THR A 86 -10.20 29.59 3.85
CA THR A 86 -9.56 29.06 2.64
C THR A 86 -8.04 29.27 2.64
N GLN A 87 -7.58 30.45 3.05
CA GLN A 87 -6.14 30.78 3.14
C GLN A 87 -5.43 29.93 4.21
N SER A 88 -6.08 29.72 5.36
CA SER A 88 -5.54 28.90 6.44
C SER A 88 -5.33 27.45 5.99
N SER A 89 -6.28 26.89 5.24
CA SER A 89 -6.14 25.54 4.66
C SER A 89 -4.97 25.47 3.67
N SER A 90 -4.85 26.44 2.75
CA SER A 90 -3.75 26.48 1.79
C SER A 90 -2.38 26.65 2.45
N ALA A 91 -2.27 27.55 3.43
CA ALA A 91 -1.02 27.78 4.18
C ALA A 91 -0.59 26.53 4.97
N PHE A 92 -1.54 25.83 5.59
CA PHE A 92 -1.27 24.58 6.31
C PHE A 92 -0.77 23.49 5.35
N ASN A 93 -1.39 23.34 4.18
CA ASN A 93 -0.92 22.39 3.16
C ASN A 93 0.46 22.78 2.60
N HIS A 94 0.77 24.08 2.47
CA HIS A 94 2.06 24.53 1.96
C HIS A 94 3.20 24.19 2.93
N VAL A 95 3.05 24.53 4.22
CA VAL A 95 4.04 24.20 5.26
C VAL A 95 4.25 22.68 5.35
N LEU A 96 3.21 21.88 5.14
CA LEU A 96 3.28 20.44 5.33
C LEU A 96 3.85 19.68 4.12
N ASN A 97 3.83 20.29 2.92
CA ASN A 97 4.51 19.75 1.73
C ASN A 97 5.97 20.24 1.59
N ASP A 98 6.35 21.29 2.31
CA ASP A 98 7.72 21.83 2.33
C ASP A 98 8.71 21.02 3.19
N PHE A 99 8.22 20.01 3.93
CA PHE A 99 9.02 19.02 4.67
C PHE A 99 9.01 17.66 3.93
#